data_AF-A0LWB2-F1
#
_entry.id   AF-A0LWB2-F1
#
_cell.length_a   1.000
_cell.length_b   1.000
_cell.length_c   1.000
_cell.angle_alpha   90.00
_cell.angle_beta   90.00
_cell.angle_gamma   90.00
#
_symmetry.space_group_name_H-M   'P 1'
#
loop_
_entity.id
_entity.type
_entity.pdbx_description
1 polymer ?
#
loop_
_entity_poly.entity_id
_entity_poly.type
_entity_poly.pdbx_seq_one_letter_code
_entity_poly.pdbx_strand_id
1 'polypeptide(L)'
;MTGPWRVVDLSELSGEVHAAQGALLVGDERVPLVDVAMMLTGPYVSLHGSVIDRAAAFGVGVVHCDWRGVPVAATLPWSTHNRVAARHRAQAELSLPRQKNAWMNIVKTKIRNQAAVLRALRRDGVAQLERLAAQVRSGDASNAEGAAARVYWARLFQDKHFRRVPRARDVVNGLLDYGYAILRGCCLRAVVGAGLAPSLGLWHRRHDNPFTLVDDLIEPFRPAVDKTVIEIVTAGASGLDRPTKRLLVAVLDHQFDASGATVGTAVERFAQQVGRYVEGEIRSLRPPAMELSHA
;
A
#
# COMPACT_ATOMS: atom_id res chain seq x y z
N MET A 1 -2.59 -10.98 -22.29
CA MET A 1 -3.45 -10.43 -21.22
C MET A 1 -2.56 -9.66 -20.28
N THR A 2 -2.34 -8.38 -20.56
CA THR A 2 -1.47 -7.47 -19.80
C THR A 2 -2.29 -6.86 -18.66
N GLY A 3 -1.86 -7.09 -17.41
CA GLY A 3 -2.55 -6.55 -16.23
C GLY A 3 -2.50 -5.01 -16.21
N PRO A 4 -3.52 -4.32 -15.68
CA PRO A 4 -3.69 -2.87 -15.81
C PRO A 4 -2.79 -1.99 -14.93
N TRP A 5 -1.70 -2.50 -14.34
CA TRP A 5 -0.90 -1.75 -13.36
C TRP A 5 0.61 -2.10 -13.35
N ARG A 6 1.42 -1.49 -14.23
CA ARG A 6 2.89 -1.63 -14.21
C ARG A 6 3.55 -0.56 -13.34
N VAL A 7 4.39 -0.96 -12.38
CA VAL A 7 5.36 -0.03 -11.77
C VAL A 7 6.62 -0.02 -12.62
N VAL A 8 7.12 1.18 -12.96
CA VAL A 8 8.37 1.36 -13.70
C VAL A 8 9.46 1.76 -12.72
N ASP A 9 10.41 0.88 -12.45
CA ASP A 9 11.52 1.15 -11.54
C ASP A 9 12.74 1.72 -12.31
N LEU A 10 12.98 3.02 -12.14
CA LEU A 10 14.10 3.79 -12.67
C LEU A 10 15.03 4.25 -11.53
N SER A 11 14.93 3.65 -10.34
CA SER A 11 15.68 4.11 -9.16
C SER A 11 17.19 3.89 -9.27
N GLU A 12 17.63 2.94 -10.09
CA GLU A 12 19.04 2.64 -10.38
C GLU A 12 19.48 3.19 -11.75
N LEU A 13 18.60 3.85 -12.48
CA LEU A 13 18.93 4.41 -13.79
C LEU A 13 19.87 5.60 -13.63
N SER A 14 20.99 5.57 -14.35
CA SER A 14 21.85 6.74 -14.59
C SER A 14 21.66 7.17 -16.05
N GLY A 15 21.05 8.34 -16.25
CA GLY A 15 20.72 8.84 -17.58
C GLY A 15 19.47 9.71 -17.63
N GLU A 16 19.00 9.98 -18.83
CA GLU A 16 17.84 10.84 -19.07
C GLU A 16 16.58 10.02 -19.38
N VAL A 17 15.43 10.53 -18.93
CA VAL A 17 14.13 9.98 -19.24
C VAL A 17 13.26 11.08 -19.84
N HIS A 18 12.69 10.76 -20.99
CA HIS A 18 11.79 11.65 -21.73
C HIS A 18 10.39 11.05 -21.78
N ALA A 19 9.40 11.84 -22.15
CA ALA A 19 8.07 11.33 -22.42
C ALA A 19 7.49 12.00 -23.66
N ALA A 20 7.00 11.18 -24.59
CA ALA A 20 6.38 11.64 -25.82
C ALA A 20 5.27 10.68 -26.24
N GLN A 21 4.21 11.23 -26.86
CA GLN A 21 3.16 10.42 -27.50
C GLN A 21 2.56 9.34 -26.57
N GLY A 22 2.30 9.71 -25.31
CA GLY A 22 1.68 8.82 -24.31
C GLY A 22 2.59 7.71 -23.77
N ALA A 23 3.91 7.79 -23.96
CA ALA A 23 4.86 6.82 -23.45
C ALA A 23 6.06 7.49 -22.78
N LEU A 24 6.67 6.79 -21.83
CA LEU A 24 8.02 7.05 -21.34
C LEU A 24 9.03 6.52 -22.36
N LEU A 25 10.09 7.27 -22.56
CA LEU A 25 11.25 6.91 -23.38
C LEU A 25 12.44 6.76 -22.43
N VAL A 26 12.93 5.52 -22.30
CA VAL A 26 14.04 5.15 -21.40
C VAL A 26 15.11 4.47 -22.25
N GLY A 27 16.11 5.24 -22.70
CA GLY A 27 17.00 4.78 -23.77
C GLY A 27 16.20 4.46 -25.04
N ASP A 28 16.38 3.27 -25.59
CA ASP A 28 15.63 2.78 -26.76
C ASP A 28 14.27 2.12 -26.39
N GLU A 29 13.97 1.97 -25.10
CA GLU A 29 12.70 1.38 -24.65
C GLU A 29 11.57 2.41 -24.60
N ARG A 30 10.40 1.98 -25.06
CA ARG A 30 9.16 2.76 -25.01
C ARG A 30 8.15 2.08 -24.11
N VAL A 31 7.76 2.76 -23.02
CA VAL A 31 6.81 2.22 -22.03
C VAL A 31 5.51 3.03 -22.10
N PRO A 32 4.38 2.45 -22.56
CA PRO A 32 3.09 3.14 -22.61
C PRO A 32 2.65 3.59 -21.21
N LEU A 33 2.39 4.88 -21.02
CA LEU A 33 2.00 5.44 -19.71
C LEU A 33 0.61 4.97 -19.26
N VAL A 34 -0.24 4.58 -20.19
CA VAL A 34 -1.57 4.00 -19.89
C VAL A 34 -1.47 2.72 -19.06
N ASP A 35 -0.37 1.99 -19.19
CA ASP A 35 -0.12 0.78 -18.44
C ASP A 35 0.66 1.05 -17.16
N VAL A 36 1.09 2.30 -16.90
CA VAL A 36 1.99 2.63 -15.78
C VAL A 36 1.21 3.17 -14.59
N ALA A 37 1.27 2.43 -13.50
CA ALA A 37 0.70 2.76 -12.21
C ALA A 37 1.48 3.87 -11.48
N MET A 38 2.81 3.77 -11.55
CA MET A 38 3.77 4.54 -10.78
C MET A 38 5.16 4.37 -11.40
N MET A 39 6.00 5.39 -11.26
CA MET A 39 7.43 5.28 -11.53
C MET A 39 8.26 5.57 -10.27
N LEU A 40 9.29 4.76 -10.02
CA LEU A 40 10.31 5.00 -9.00
C LEU A 40 11.52 5.64 -9.66
N THR A 41 12.11 6.67 -9.07
CA THR A 41 13.23 7.45 -9.64
C THR A 41 14.33 7.61 -8.59
N GLY A 42 15.59 7.65 -9.01
CA GLY A 42 16.75 7.73 -8.11
C GLY A 42 17.50 9.04 -8.18
N PRO A 43 18.59 9.21 -7.43
CA PRO A 43 19.38 10.44 -7.42
C PRO A 43 20.17 10.68 -8.73
N TYR A 44 20.34 9.66 -9.57
CA TYR A 44 21.16 9.73 -10.79
C TYR A 44 20.35 9.81 -12.09
N VAL A 45 19.02 9.78 -12.01
CA VAL A 45 18.15 9.94 -13.19
C VAL A 45 17.80 11.40 -13.40
N SER A 46 17.95 11.87 -14.63
CA SER A 46 17.49 13.18 -15.07
C SER A 46 16.11 13.05 -15.71
N LEU A 47 15.09 13.61 -15.08
CA LEU A 47 13.72 13.60 -15.61
C LEU A 47 13.46 14.89 -16.39
N HIS A 48 13.14 14.77 -17.67
CA HIS A 48 12.68 15.92 -18.43
C HIS A 48 11.28 16.37 -17.97
N GLY A 49 10.96 17.66 -18.06
CA GLY A 49 9.65 18.19 -17.63
C GLY A 49 8.46 17.51 -18.32
N SER A 50 8.66 17.00 -19.54
CA SER A 50 7.67 16.19 -20.26
C SER A 50 7.26 14.92 -19.50
N VAL A 51 8.15 14.32 -18.72
CA VAL A 51 7.84 13.14 -17.90
C VAL A 51 6.80 13.51 -16.85
N ILE A 52 6.98 14.63 -16.16
CA ILE A 52 6.06 15.10 -15.12
C ILE A 52 4.70 15.44 -15.74
N ASP A 53 4.69 16.20 -16.84
CA ASP A 53 3.47 16.58 -17.58
C ASP A 53 2.66 15.34 -18.01
N ARG A 54 3.32 14.39 -18.69
CA ARG A 54 2.66 13.19 -19.18
C ARG A 54 2.29 12.23 -18.06
N ALA A 55 3.13 12.06 -17.04
CA ALA A 55 2.78 11.28 -15.86
C ALA A 55 1.51 11.82 -15.21
N ALA A 56 1.41 13.14 -15.02
CA ALA A 56 0.23 13.77 -14.47
C ALA A 56 -1.03 13.54 -15.33
N ALA A 57 -0.91 13.72 -16.66
CA ALA A 57 -2.02 13.52 -17.59
C ALA A 57 -2.56 12.07 -17.62
N PHE A 58 -1.68 11.09 -17.38
CA PHE A 58 -2.04 9.67 -17.36
C PHE A 58 -2.32 9.13 -15.95
N GLY A 59 -2.33 9.98 -14.91
CA GLY A 59 -2.61 9.54 -13.55
C GLY A 59 -1.44 8.83 -12.85
N VAL A 60 -0.24 8.92 -13.42
CA VAL A 60 0.96 8.21 -12.95
C VAL A 60 1.66 8.99 -11.84
N GLY A 61 1.85 8.37 -10.69
CA GLY A 61 2.66 8.93 -9.60
C GLY A 61 4.16 8.78 -9.87
N VAL A 62 4.93 9.84 -9.64
CA VAL A 62 6.41 9.82 -9.72
C VAL A 62 6.96 9.83 -8.30
N VAL A 63 7.56 8.73 -7.85
CA VAL A 63 8.16 8.61 -6.52
C VAL A 63 9.68 8.72 -6.65
N HIS A 64 10.28 9.63 -5.88
CA HIS A 64 11.73 9.82 -5.82
C HIS A 64 12.29 9.10 -4.60
N CYS A 65 13.31 8.27 -4.83
CA CYS A 65 14.03 7.48 -3.84
C CYS A 65 15.42 8.07 -3.58
N ASP A 66 15.87 7.99 -2.34
CA ASP A 66 17.26 8.31 -1.99
C ASP A 66 18.25 7.27 -2.53
N TRP A 67 19.55 7.47 -2.27
CA TRP A 67 20.63 6.57 -2.69
C TRP A 67 20.53 5.14 -2.13
N ARG A 68 19.69 4.89 -1.11
CA ARG A 68 19.42 3.56 -0.55
C ARG A 68 18.20 2.90 -1.20
N GLY A 69 17.56 3.56 -2.15
CA GLY A 69 16.30 3.11 -2.75
C GLY A 69 15.08 3.37 -1.87
N VAL A 70 15.17 4.25 -0.87
CA VAL A 70 14.05 4.58 0.04
C VAL A 70 13.28 5.77 -0.52
N PRO A 71 11.95 5.70 -0.72
CA PRO A 71 11.15 6.86 -1.14
C PRO A 71 11.25 8.05 -0.19
N VAL A 72 11.55 9.23 -0.74
CA VAL A 72 11.72 10.51 -0.02
C VAL A 72 10.83 11.64 -0.54
N ALA A 73 10.37 11.57 -1.79
CA ALA A 73 9.42 12.54 -2.33
C ALA A 73 8.47 11.87 -3.34
N ALA A 74 7.34 12.51 -3.64
CA ALA A 74 6.45 12.07 -4.69
C ALA A 74 5.81 13.26 -5.41
N THR A 75 5.69 13.18 -6.72
CA THR A 75 4.82 14.02 -7.53
C THR A 75 3.57 13.22 -7.86
N LEU A 76 2.42 13.74 -7.48
CA LEU A 76 1.13 13.13 -7.79
C LEU A 76 0.35 14.07 -8.71
N PRO A 77 -0.39 13.52 -9.69
CA PRO A 77 -1.36 14.31 -10.41
C PRO A 77 -2.36 14.93 -9.44
N TRP A 78 -2.83 16.13 -9.75
CA TRP A 78 -4.02 16.64 -9.10
C TRP A 78 -5.20 15.72 -9.37
N SER A 79 -6.01 15.51 -8.34
CA SER A 79 -7.21 14.71 -8.46
C SER A 79 -8.13 15.31 -9.52
N THR A 80 -8.53 14.51 -10.52
CA THR A 80 -9.56 14.87 -11.48
C THR A 80 -10.97 14.68 -10.91
N HIS A 81 -11.10 14.30 -9.64
CA HIS A 81 -12.38 14.10 -8.98
C HIS A 81 -13.10 15.44 -8.82
N ASN A 82 -14.36 15.49 -9.23
CA ASN A 82 -15.22 16.68 -9.11
C ASN A 82 -15.66 17.04 -7.67
N ARG A 83 -15.16 16.35 -6.64
CA ARG A 83 -15.60 16.52 -5.24
C ARG A 83 -14.45 16.73 -4.25
N VAL A 84 -13.24 17.02 -4.70
CA VAL A 84 -12.05 17.20 -3.84
C VAL A 84 -12.33 18.13 -2.66
N ALA A 85 -12.80 19.35 -2.92
CA ALA A 85 -13.08 20.32 -1.86
C ALA A 85 -14.20 19.86 -0.91
N ALA A 86 -15.24 19.20 -1.42
CA ALA A 86 -16.33 18.68 -0.61
C ALA A 86 -15.85 17.56 0.31
N ARG A 87 -15.07 16.61 -0.23
CA ARG A 87 -14.49 15.49 0.54
C ARG A 87 -13.48 15.97 1.57
N HIS A 88 -12.65 16.96 1.25
CA HIS A 88 -11.71 17.52 2.22
C HIS A 88 -12.43 18.17 3.41
N ARG A 89 -13.50 18.95 3.17
CA ARG A 89 -14.33 19.51 4.25
C ARG A 89 -15.01 18.40 5.06
N ALA A 90 -15.62 17.44 4.38
CA ALA A 90 -16.28 16.30 5.03
C ALA A 90 -15.31 15.44 5.88
N GLN A 91 -14.06 15.27 5.42
CA GLN A 91 -13.00 14.62 6.20
C GLN A 91 -12.66 15.43 7.46
N ALA A 92 -12.47 16.74 7.33
CA ALA A 92 -12.13 17.63 8.44
C ALA A 92 -13.26 17.68 9.50
N GLU A 93 -14.51 17.61 9.06
CA GLU A 93 -15.70 17.66 9.91
C GLU A 93 -16.15 16.28 10.41
N LEU A 94 -15.48 15.19 10.00
CA LEU A 94 -15.88 13.83 10.35
C LEU A 94 -15.85 13.65 11.87
N SER A 95 -16.98 13.25 12.45
CA SER A 95 -17.09 13.16 13.91
C SER A 95 -16.13 12.12 14.51
N LEU A 96 -15.64 12.40 15.72
CA LEU A 96 -14.72 11.50 16.44
C LEU A 96 -15.26 10.06 16.59
N PRO A 97 -16.55 9.82 16.88
CA PRO A 97 -17.09 8.46 16.92
C PRO A 97 -16.98 7.72 15.57
N ARG A 98 -17.21 8.42 14.45
CA ARG A 98 -17.08 7.86 13.10
C ARG A 98 -15.62 7.53 12.77
N GLN A 99 -14.70 8.46 13.06
CA GLN A 99 -13.26 8.24 12.94
C GLN A 99 -12.82 6.97 13.69
N LYS A 100 -13.17 6.86 14.97
CA LYS A 100 -12.84 5.69 15.81
C LYS A 100 -13.47 4.40 15.30
N ASN A 101 -14.71 4.44 14.81
CA ASN A 101 -15.40 3.27 14.26
C ASN A 101 -14.73 2.78 12.97
N ALA A 102 -14.39 3.70 12.06
CA ALA A 102 -13.71 3.37 10.82
C ALA A 102 -12.33 2.75 11.07
N TRP A 103 -11.52 3.37 11.93
CA TRP A 103 -10.21 2.84 12.29
C TRP A 103 -10.28 1.48 13.00
N MET A 104 -11.23 1.30 13.92
CA MET A 104 -11.47 0.00 14.54
C MET A 104 -11.75 -1.09 13.50
N ASN A 105 -12.58 -0.81 12.49
CA ASN A 105 -12.87 -1.77 11.43
C ASN A 105 -11.62 -2.08 10.59
N ILE A 106 -10.77 -1.08 10.33
CA ILE A 106 -9.49 -1.25 9.61
C ILE A 106 -8.58 -2.22 10.36
N VAL A 107 -8.36 -1.99 11.66
CA VAL A 107 -7.50 -2.84 12.49
C VAL A 107 -8.07 -4.26 12.60
N LYS A 108 -9.38 -4.40 12.77
CA LYS A 108 -10.04 -5.72 12.77
C LYS A 108 -9.77 -6.48 11.48
N THR A 109 -9.92 -5.81 10.33
CA THR A 109 -9.69 -6.43 9.03
C THR A 109 -8.21 -6.75 8.81
N LYS A 110 -7.27 -5.89 9.22
CA LYS A 110 -5.84 -6.20 9.21
C LYS A 110 -5.54 -7.52 9.93
N ILE A 111 -6.03 -7.68 11.17
CA ILE A 111 -5.78 -8.90 11.96
C ILE A 111 -6.41 -10.14 11.31
N ARG A 112 -7.60 -10.01 10.71
CA ARG A 112 -8.23 -11.10 9.96
C ARG A 112 -7.46 -11.46 8.68
N ASN A 113 -6.95 -10.47 7.96
CA ASN A 113 -6.14 -10.70 6.76
C ASN A 113 -4.78 -11.33 7.14
N GLN A 114 -4.21 -10.97 8.29
CA GLN A 114 -3.08 -11.68 8.88
C GLN A 114 -3.42 -13.16 9.16
N ALA A 115 -4.60 -13.44 9.72
CA ALA A 115 -5.07 -14.82 9.91
C ALA A 115 -5.28 -15.57 8.58
N ALA A 116 -5.79 -14.88 7.55
CA ALA A 116 -5.94 -15.45 6.20
C ALA A 116 -4.59 -15.86 5.59
N VAL A 117 -3.54 -15.04 5.77
CA VAL A 117 -2.17 -15.39 5.33
C VAL A 117 -1.66 -16.62 6.07
N LEU A 118 -1.77 -16.67 7.41
CA LEU A 118 -1.34 -17.86 8.17
C LEU A 118 -2.10 -19.11 7.75
N ARG A 119 -3.41 -18.99 7.48
CA ARG A 119 -4.25 -20.09 7.00
C ARG A 119 -3.79 -20.60 5.62
N ALA A 120 -3.52 -19.70 4.68
CA ALA A 120 -3.04 -20.06 3.34
C ALA A 120 -1.67 -20.76 3.38
N LEU A 121 -0.80 -20.34 4.31
CA LEU A 121 0.52 -20.93 4.53
C LEU A 121 0.48 -22.17 5.46
N ARG A 122 -0.72 -22.63 5.86
CA ARG A 122 -0.94 -23.77 6.78
C ARG A 122 -0.14 -23.64 8.09
N ARG A 123 -0.16 -22.45 8.69
CA ARG A 123 0.55 -22.13 9.95
C ARG A 123 -0.39 -21.92 11.14
N ASP A 124 0.13 -22.21 12.32
CA ASP A 124 -0.59 -22.00 13.59
C ASP A 124 -0.88 -20.52 13.88
N GLY A 125 -1.82 -20.27 14.81
CA GLY A 125 -2.12 -18.92 15.31
C GLY A 125 -3.37 -18.29 14.72
N VAL A 126 -3.98 -18.91 13.69
CA VAL A 126 -5.22 -18.44 13.05
C VAL A 126 -6.32 -18.17 14.07
N ALA A 127 -6.69 -19.18 14.88
CA ALA A 127 -7.75 -19.02 15.90
C ALA A 127 -7.43 -17.96 16.95
N GLN A 128 -6.15 -17.75 17.28
CA GLN A 128 -5.74 -16.72 18.22
C GLN A 128 -5.89 -15.31 17.62
N LEU A 129 -5.51 -15.12 16.35
CA LEU A 129 -5.70 -13.86 15.64
C LEU A 129 -7.20 -13.52 15.47
N GLU A 130 -8.04 -14.50 15.13
CA GLU A 130 -9.50 -14.28 15.02
C GLU A 130 -10.11 -13.82 16.36
N ARG A 131 -9.68 -14.41 17.48
CA ARG A 131 -10.09 -13.95 18.82
C ARG A 131 -9.62 -12.52 19.11
N LEU A 132 -8.38 -12.19 18.78
CA LEU A 132 -7.83 -10.84 18.96
C LEU A 132 -8.57 -9.81 18.10
N ALA A 133 -8.89 -10.16 16.85
CA ALA A 133 -9.71 -9.31 15.98
C ALA A 133 -11.10 -9.03 16.58
N ALA A 134 -11.74 -10.02 17.21
CA ALA A 134 -13.01 -9.83 17.89
C ALA A 134 -12.92 -8.89 19.12
N GLN A 135 -11.75 -8.83 19.76
CA GLN A 135 -11.49 -8.02 20.95
C GLN A 135 -11.15 -6.55 20.65
N VAL A 136 -10.83 -6.19 19.40
CA VAL A 136 -10.54 -4.79 19.04
C VAL A 136 -11.77 -3.92 19.35
N ARG A 137 -11.58 -2.93 20.20
CA ARG A 137 -12.60 -1.94 20.60
C ARG A 137 -12.21 -0.54 20.09
N SER A 138 -13.08 0.42 20.31
CA SER A 138 -12.84 1.83 19.98
C SER A 138 -11.49 2.31 20.56
N GLY A 139 -10.59 2.74 19.68
CA GLY A 139 -9.23 3.19 20.05
C GLY A 139 -8.27 2.10 20.56
N ASP A 140 -8.62 0.81 20.37
CA ASP A 140 -7.80 -0.35 20.76
C ASP A 140 -7.23 -0.29 22.18
N ALA A 141 -8.06 0.07 23.16
CA ALA A 141 -7.63 0.24 24.55
C ALA A 141 -6.94 -1.00 25.16
N SER A 142 -7.22 -2.20 24.65
CA SER A 142 -6.60 -3.47 25.06
C SER A 142 -5.29 -3.80 24.34
N ASN A 143 -4.84 -2.94 23.41
CA ASN A 143 -3.68 -3.19 22.55
C ASN A 143 -3.76 -4.54 21.82
N ALA A 144 -4.95 -4.87 21.30
CA ALA A 144 -5.18 -6.12 20.58
C ALA A 144 -4.38 -6.15 19.27
N GLU A 145 -4.15 -4.99 18.63
CA GLU A 145 -3.30 -4.88 17.46
C GLU A 145 -1.85 -5.28 17.76
N GLY A 146 -1.25 -4.75 18.82
CA GLY A 146 0.11 -5.08 19.21
C GLY A 146 0.27 -6.55 19.61
N ALA A 147 -0.73 -7.10 20.31
CA ALA A 147 -0.77 -8.53 20.64
C ALA A 147 -0.88 -9.40 19.37
N ALA A 148 -1.75 -9.03 18.43
CA ALA A 148 -1.92 -9.72 17.16
C ALA A 148 -0.64 -9.68 16.31
N ALA A 149 0.02 -8.52 16.21
CA ALA A 149 1.29 -8.39 15.50
C ALA A 149 2.36 -9.33 16.06
N ARG A 150 2.49 -9.44 17.39
CA ARG A 150 3.46 -10.35 18.02
C ARG A 150 3.20 -11.81 17.67
N VAL A 151 1.93 -12.23 17.72
CA VAL A 151 1.53 -13.59 17.34
C VAL A 151 1.80 -13.80 15.85
N TYR A 152 1.33 -12.88 15.01
CA TYR A 152 1.44 -12.98 13.55
C TYR A 152 2.88 -13.13 13.09
N TRP A 153 3.78 -12.23 13.52
CA TRP A 153 5.18 -12.25 13.09
C TRP A 153 5.90 -13.53 13.53
N ALA A 154 5.69 -13.96 14.77
CA ALA A 154 6.29 -15.19 15.29
C ALA A 154 5.83 -16.44 14.51
N ARG A 155 4.57 -16.47 14.06
CA ARG A 155 4.02 -17.58 13.29
C ARG A 155 4.37 -17.49 11.80
N LEU A 156 4.42 -16.29 11.23
CA LEU A 156 4.74 -16.06 9.82
C LEU A 156 6.20 -16.40 9.49
N PHE A 157 7.16 -16.12 10.37
CA PHE A 157 8.54 -16.52 10.12
C PHE A 157 8.94 -17.80 10.84
N GLN A 158 7.99 -18.43 11.57
CA GLN A 158 8.24 -19.59 12.43
C GLN A 158 9.43 -19.37 13.39
N ASP A 159 9.65 -18.11 13.76
CA ASP A 159 10.72 -17.65 14.63
C ASP A 159 10.14 -16.72 15.69
N LYS A 160 10.19 -17.17 16.95
CA LYS A 160 9.72 -16.41 18.11
C LYS A 160 10.55 -15.13 18.37
N HIS A 161 11.77 -15.08 17.87
CA HIS A 161 12.71 -13.97 18.02
C HIS A 161 12.59 -12.94 16.90
N PHE A 162 11.98 -13.28 15.76
CA PHE A 162 11.75 -12.32 14.69
C PHE A 162 10.94 -11.12 15.21
N ARG A 163 11.39 -9.94 14.80
CA ARG A 163 10.75 -8.65 15.08
C ARG A 163 10.71 -7.85 13.80
N ARG A 164 9.51 -7.33 13.49
CA ARG A 164 9.35 -6.30 12.47
C ARG A 164 9.95 -5.00 13.00
N VAL A 165 11.08 -4.57 12.42
CA VAL A 165 11.78 -3.35 12.77
C VAL A 165 11.99 -2.52 11.49
N PRO A 166 11.29 -1.39 11.33
CA PRO A 166 11.49 -0.51 10.18
C PRO A 166 12.95 -0.06 10.06
N ARG A 167 13.48 -0.08 8.84
CA ARG A 167 14.84 0.32 8.48
C ARG A 167 15.94 -0.51 9.15
N ALA A 168 15.61 -1.72 9.62
CA ALA A 168 16.62 -2.67 10.04
C ALA A 168 17.47 -3.13 8.85
N ARG A 169 18.71 -3.55 9.13
CA ARG A 169 19.68 -3.94 8.09
C ARG A 169 19.52 -5.39 7.63
N ASP A 170 18.64 -6.16 8.24
CA ASP A 170 18.40 -7.54 7.84
C ASP A 170 17.57 -7.62 6.55
N VAL A 171 17.79 -8.69 5.80
CA VAL A 171 17.17 -8.92 4.49
C VAL A 171 15.64 -8.87 4.58
N VAL A 172 15.05 -9.54 5.57
CA VAL A 172 13.59 -9.69 5.68
C VAL A 172 12.92 -8.33 5.93
N ASN A 173 13.42 -7.54 6.88
CA ASN A 173 12.88 -6.20 7.12
C ASN A 173 13.12 -5.26 5.93
N GLY A 174 14.24 -5.38 5.21
CA GLY A 174 14.48 -4.64 3.98
C GLY A 174 13.46 -4.95 2.88
N LEU A 175 13.12 -6.23 2.67
CA LEU A 175 12.08 -6.66 1.73
C LEU A 175 10.70 -6.13 2.14
N LEU A 176 10.34 -6.23 3.43
CA LEU A 176 9.09 -5.70 3.97
C LEU A 176 8.98 -4.18 3.81
N ASP A 177 10.06 -3.44 4.09
CA ASP A 177 10.10 -1.99 3.92
C ASP A 177 9.88 -1.59 2.46
N TYR A 178 10.56 -2.25 1.52
CA TYR A 178 10.39 -1.97 0.08
C TYR A 178 8.99 -2.32 -0.42
N GLY A 179 8.46 -3.50 -0.07
CA GLY A 179 7.11 -3.90 -0.45
C GLY A 179 6.03 -2.97 0.14
N TYR A 180 6.18 -2.54 1.39
CA TYR A 180 5.27 -1.56 1.98
C TYR A 180 5.40 -0.18 1.36
N ALA A 181 6.58 0.21 0.88
CA ALA A 181 6.76 1.48 0.18
C ALA A 181 6.00 1.50 -1.15
N ILE A 182 6.06 0.41 -1.93
CA ILE A 182 5.27 0.23 -3.16
C ILE A 182 3.77 0.31 -2.84
N LEU A 183 3.31 -0.48 -1.86
CA LEU A 183 1.91 -0.50 -1.45
C LEU A 183 1.43 0.89 -0.97
N ARG A 184 2.26 1.59 -0.17
CA ARG A 184 1.95 2.94 0.32
C ARG A 184 1.79 3.93 -0.82
N GLY A 185 2.64 3.88 -1.85
CA GLY A 185 2.48 4.72 -3.03
C GLY A 185 1.20 4.40 -3.81
N CYS A 186 0.81 3.12 -3.91
CA CYS A 186 -0.48 2.72 -4.49
C CYS A 186 -1.66 3.29 -3.70
N CYS A 187 -1.64 3.18 -2.36
CA CYS A 187 -2.66 3.77 -1.48
C CYS A 187 -2.72 5.29 -1.61
N LEU A 188 -1.57 5.97 -1.71
CA LEU A 188 -1.51 7.41 -1.88
C LEU A 188 -2.16 7.86 -3.20
N ARG A 189 -1.88 7.17 -4.31
CA ARG A 189 -2.55 7.43 -5.60
C ARG A 189 -4.06 7.22 -5.48
N ALA A 190 -4.50 6.14 -4.85
CA ALA A 190 -5.93 5.84 -4.67
C ALA A 190 -6.64 6.89 -3.80
N VAL A 191 -6.00 7.36 -2.72
CA VAL A 191 -6.51 8.43 -1.85
C VAL A 191 -6.69 9.73 -2.63
N VAL A 192 -5.66 10.17 -3.37
CA VAL A 192 -5.76 11.38 -4.20
C VAL A 192 -6.78 11.20 -5.32
N GLY A 193 -6.82 10.05 -5.99
CA GLY A 193 -7.82 9.73 -7.02
C GLY A 193 -9.25 9.72 -6.50
N ALA A 194 -9.46 9.36 -5.23
CA ALA A 194 -10.73 9.49 -4.53
C ALA A 194 -11.00 10.92 -4.03
N GLY A 195 -10.20 11.93 -4.40
CA GLY A 195 -10.39 13.31 -3.97
C GLY A 195 -10.31 13.49 -2.45
N LEU A 196 -9.60 12.61 -1.76
CA LEU A 196 -9.38 12.67 -0.33
C LEU A 196 -8.07 13.38 -0.02
N ALA A 197 -8.01 14.08 1.11
CA ALA A 197 -6.80 14.69 1.64
C ALA A 197 -5.93 13.62 2.34
N PRO A 198 -4.69 13.37 1.88
CA PRO A 198 -3.82 12.36 2.51
C PRO A 198 -3.41 12.67 3.96
N SER A 199 -3.40 13.94 4.34
CA SER A 199 -3.00 14.41 5.67
C SER A 199 -4.12 14.35 6.71
N LEU A 200 -5.36 14.08 6.28
CA LEU A 200 -6.53 13.97 7.16
C LEU A 200 -6.83 12.50 7.46
N GLY A 201 -6.04 11.92 8.35
CA GLY A 201 -6.19 10.55 8.83
C GLY A 201 -7.47 10.30 9.66
N LEU A 202 -7.85 9.04 9.75
CA LEU A 202 -8.96 8.56 10.59
C LEU A 202 -8.52 8.39 12.05
N TRP A 203 -7.25 8.05 12.28
CA TRP A 203 -6.69 7.87 13.62
C TRP A 203 -5.32 8.48 13.77
N HIS A 204 -4.42 8.26 12.81
CA HIS A 204 -3.10 8.88 12.84
C HIS A 204 -3.22 10.41 12.70
N ARG A 205 -2.63 11.14 13.66
CA ARG A 205 -2.71 12.62 13.75
C ARG A 205 -1.34 13.27 13.93
N ARG A 206 -0.25 12.57 13.59
CA ARG A 206 1.10 13.13 13.69
C ARG A 206 1.20 14.35 12.76
N HIS A 207 1.45 15.52 13.34
CA HIS A 207 1.43 16.80 12.61
C HIS A 207 2.50 16.90 11.52
N ASP A 208 3.58 16.14 11.62
CA ASP A 208 4.70 16.09 10.68
C ASP A 208 4.52 15.06 9.55
N ASN A 209 3.47 14.22 9.60
CA ASN A 209 3.21 13.20 8.58
C ASN A 209 2.13 13.66 7.59
N PRO A 210 2.47 13.98 6.34
CA PRO A 210 1.49 14.42 5.34
C PRO A 210 0.60 13.28 4.80
N PHE A 211 0.81 12.03 5.23
CA PHE A 211 0.17 10.83 4.68
C PHE A 211 -0.54 9.97 5.73
N THR A 212 -1.03 10.58 6.81
CA THR A 212 -1.70 9.87 7.92
C THR A 212 -2.89 9.01 7.45
N LEU A 213 -3.69 9.48 6.49
CA LEU A 213 -4.78 8.68 5.94
C LEU A 213 -4.27 7.47 5.16
N VAL A 214 -3.20 7.65 4.38
CA VAL A 214 -2.57 6.55 3.64
C VAL A 214 -2.08 5.48 4.60
N ASP A 215 -1.47 5.90 5.71
CA ASP A 215 -0.97 5.00 6.75
C ASP A 215 -2.10 4.31 7.54
N ASP A 216 -3.31 4.87 7.56
CA ASP A 216 -4.50 4.16 8.03
C ASP A 216 -5.01 3.15 6.98
N LEU A 217 -5.11 3.55 5.71
CA LEU A 217 -5.75 2.73 4.67
C LEU A 217 -4.87 1.57 4.16
N ILE A 218 -3.55 1.63 4.37
CA ILE A 218 -2.62 0.57 3.99
C ILE A 218 -2.78 -0.70 4.84
N GLU A 219 -3.26 -0.55 6.08
CA GLU A 219 -3.24 -1.60 7.10
C GLU A 219 -3.92 -2.92 6.70
N PRO A 220 -5.09 -2.94 6.04
CA PRO A 220 -5.72 -4.18 5.58
C PRO A 220 -4.93 -4.93 4.50
N PHE A 221 -4.04 -4.23 3.78
CA PHE A 221 -3.32 -4.76 2.62
C PHE A 221 -1.88 -5.19 2.92
N ARG A 222 -1.30 -4.76 4.04
CA ARG A 222 0.03 -5.21 4.48
C ARG A 222 0.21 -6.74 4.43
N PRO A 223 -0.77 -7.57 4.83
CA PRO A 223 -0.64 -9.02 4.76
C PRO A 223 -0.37 -9.59 3.35
N ALA A 224 -0.79 -8.91 2.28
CA ALA A 224 -0.48 -9.32 0.92
C ALA A 224 1.02 -9.19 0.60
N VAL A 225 1.65 -8.11 1.08
CA VAL A 225 3.10 -7.93 1.01
C VAL A 225 3.79 -8.96 1.92
N ASP A 226 3.29 -9.14 3.13
CA ASP A 226 3.87 -10.07 4.12
C ASP A 226 3.95 -11.50 3.56
N LYS A 227 2.87 -11.97 2.92
CA LYS A 227 2.81 -13.26 2.22
C LYS A 227 3.86 -13.35 1.12
N THR A 228 3.98 -12.31 0.30
CA THR A 228 4.92 -12.33 -0.84
C THR A 228 6.36 -12.34 -0.34
N VAL A 229 6.67 -11.59 0.71
CA VAL A 229 8.01 -11.59 1.31
C VAL A 229 8.38 -12.96 1.86
N ILE A 230 7.48 -13.65 2.58
CA ILE A 230 7.82 -14.99 3.10
C ILE A 230 8.01 -16.02 1.98
N GLU A 231 7.25 -15.90 0.88
CA GLU A 231 7.44 -16.75 -0.32
C GLU A 231 8.80 -16.51 -0.96
N ILE A 232 9.20 -15.24 -1.14
CA ILE A 232 10.51 -14.83 -1.65
C ILE A 232 11.65 -15.35 -0.76
N VAL A 233 11.53 -15.18 0.56
CA VAL A 233 12.55 -15.63 1.53
C VAL A 233 12.66 -17.16 1.53
N THR A 234 11.54 -17.86 1.45
CA THR A 234 11.51 -19.33 1.40
C THR A 234 12.09 -19.87 0.08
N ALA A 235 11.98 -19.09 -1.01
CA ALA A 235 12.64 -19.38 -2.29
C ALA A 235 14.14 -19.07 -2.30
N GLY A 236 14.72 -18.57 -1.19
CA GLY A 236 16.16 -18.40 -1.02
C GLY A 236 16.71 -17.02 -1.42
N ALA A 237 15.86 -16.01 -1.58
CA ALA A 237 16.35 -14.66 -1.89
C ALA A 237 17.21 -14.07 -0.76
N SER A 238 18.35 -13.48 -1.12
CA SER A 238 19.34 -12.94 -0.17
C SER A 238 19.34 -11.41 -0.06
N GLY A 239 18.50 -10.70 -0.81
CA GLY A 239 18.48 -9.23 -0.82
C GLY A 239 17.51 -8.60 -1.81
N LEU A 240 17.61 -7.28 -1.96
CA LEU A 240 16.83 -6.46 -2.90
C LEU A 240 17.51 -6.38 -4.28
N ASP A 241 17.75 -7.52 -4.91
CA ASP A 241 18.21 -7.56 -6.30
C ASP A 241 17.07 -7.29 -7.29
N ARG A 242 17.41 -7.08 -8.58
CA ARG A 242 16.43 -6.75 -9.62
C ARG A 242 15.30 -7.80 -9.76
N PRO A 243 15.56 -9.11 -9.73
CA PRO A 243 14.51 -10.13 -9.70
C PRO A 243 13.59 -10.00 -8.48
N THR A 244 14.14 -9.81 -7.29
CA THR A 244 13.36 -9.71 -6.05
C THR A 244 12.49 -8.46 -6.03
N LYS A 245 13.02 -7.31 -6.48
CA LYS A 245 12.25 -6.06 -6.62
C LYS A 245 11.06 -6.24 -7.56
N ARG A 246 11.22 -6.95 -8.69
CA ARG A 246 10.12 -7.25 -9.62
C ARG A 246 9.01 -8.08 -8.97
N LEU A 247 9.36 -9.09 -8.16
CA LEU A 247 8.38 -9.89 -7.43
C LEU A 247 7.61 -9.04 -6.40
N LEU A 248 8.29 -8.13 -5.69
CA LEU A 248 7.64 -7.22 -4.73
C LEU A 248 6.73 -6.20 -5.41
N VAL A 249 7.10 -5.72 -6.61
CA VAL A 249 6.24 -4.86 -7.43
C VAL A 249 4.98 -5.61 -7.87
N ALA A 250 5.10 -6.87 -8.28
CA ALA A 250 4.00 -7.69 -8.78
C ALA A 250 2.91 -7.96 -7.72
N VAL A 251 3.16 -7.69 -6.44
CA VAL A 251 2.16 -7.78 -5.36
C VAL A 251 0.90 -7.00 -5.69
N LEU A 252 1.01 -5.87 -6.37
CA LEU A 252 -0.16 -5.04 -6.73
C LEU A 252 -1.13 -5.75 -7.69
N ASP A 253 -0.64 -6.74 -8.45
CA ASP A 253 -1.40 -7.53 -9.41
C ASP A 253 -1.90 -8.86 -8.84
N HIS A 254 -1.47 -9.24 -7.63
CA HIS A 254 -1.95 -10.44 -6.98
C HIS A 254 -3.45 -10.33 -6.66
N GLN A 255 -4.19 -11.43 -6.87
CA GLN A 255 -5.60 -11.52 -6.46
C GLN A 255 -5.71 -11.30 -4.95
N PHE A 256 -6.62 -10.41 -4.56
CA PHE A 256 -6.87 -10.03 -3.17
C PHE A 256 -8.13 -10.66 -2.58
N ASP A 257 -9.21 -10.76 -3.38
CA ASP A 257 -10.50 -11.29 -2.94
C ASP A 257 -11.14 -12.26 -3.95
N ALA A 258 -12.22 -12.93 -3.55
CA ALA A 258 -12.94 -13.89 -4.39
C ALA A 258 -13.64 -13.27 -5.61
N SER A 259 -13.79 -11.94 -5.68
CA SER A 259 -14.30 -11.27 -6.89
C SER A 259 -13.27 -11.24 -8.03
N GLY A 260 -12.03 -11.65 -7.76
CA GLY A 260 -10.91 -11.56 -8.70
C GLY A 260 -10.23 -10.19 -8.70
N ALA A 261 -10.56 -9.31 -7.74
CA ALA A 261 -9.91 -8.00 -7.65
C ALA A 261 -8.44 -8.16 -7.27
N THR A 262 -7.54 -7.41 -7.94
CA THR A 262 -6.14 -7.32 -7.55
C THR A 262 -5.97 -6.45 -6.30
N VAL A 263 -4.81 -6.52 -5.63
CA VAL A 263 -4.47 -5.61 -4.52
C VAL A 263 -4.67 -4.15 -4.92
N GLY A 264 -4.13 -3.73 -6.08
CA GLY A 264 -4.29 -2.35 -6.57
C GLY A 264 -5.76 -1.94 -6.75
N THR A 265 -6.56 -2.83 -7.36
CA THR A 265 -8.00 -2.59 -7.57
C THR A 265 -8.76 -2.50 -6.24
N ALA A 266 -8.43 -3.37 -5.27
CA ALA A 266 -9.06 -3.37 -3.96
C ALA A 266 -8.71 -2.11 -3.15
N VAL A 267 -7.47 -1.61 -3.25
CA VAL A 267 -7.04 -0.33 -2.66
C VAL A 267 -7.85 0.83 -3.21
N GLU A 268 -8.07 0.89 -4.53
CA GLU A 268 -8.86 1.95 -5.17
C GLU A 268 -10.33 1.93 -4.77
N ARG A 269 -10.94 0.74 -4.78
CA ARG A 269 -12.32 0.56 -4.30
C ARG A 269 -12.45 0.98 -2.84
N PHE A 270 -11.46 0.66 -2.01
CA PHE A 270 -11.47 1.04 -0.60
C PHE A 270 -11.35 2.56 -0.39
N ALA A 271 -10.46 3.24 -1.13
CA ALA A 271 -10.36 4.70 -1.09
C ALA A 271 -11.68 5.37 -1.51
N GLN A 272 -12.35 4.87 -2.55
CA GLN A 272 -13.67 5.38 -2.94
C GLN A 272 -14.73 5.14 -1.86
N GLN A 273 -14.70 3.97 -1.20
CA GLN A 273 -15.58 3.67 -0.06
C GLN A 273 -15.35 4.67 1.10
N VAL A 274 -14.10 5.04 1.37
CA VAL A 274 -13.77 6.07 2.36
C VAL A 274 -14.35 7.42 1.95
N GLY A 275 -14.24 7.82 0.68
CA GLY A 275 -14.89 9.03 0.14
C GLY A 275 -16.40 9.08 0.45
N ARG A 276 -17.11 8.00 0.15
CA ARG A 276 -18.55 7.87 0.46
C ARG A 276 -18.83 7.86 1.96
N TYR A 277 -17.93 7.30 2.76
CA TYR A 277 -18.05 7.26 4.20
C TYR A 277 -17.91 8.65 4.83
N VAL A 278 -16.92 9.44 4.40
CA VAL A 278 -16.69 10.77 4.98
C VAL A 278 -17.80 11.75 4.60
N GLU A 279 -18.35 11.62 3.39
CA GLU A 279 -19.50 12.41 2.92
C GLU A 279 -20.85 11.94 3.53
N GLY A 280 -20.84 10.89 4.34
CA GLY A 280 -22.02 10.42 5.07
C GLY A 280 -22.98 9.55 4.24
N GLU A 281 -22.67 9.24 2.98
CA GLU A 281 -23.49 8.36 2.13
C GLU A 281 -23.61 6.94 2.67
N ILE A 282 -22.54 6.45 3.31
CA ILE A 282 -22.54 5.16 3.99
C ILE A 282 -22.27 5.35 5.49
N ARG A 283 -22.93 4.52 6.31
CA ARG A 283 -22.89 4.62 7.78
C ARG A 283 -21.71 3.89 8.43
N SER A 284 -21.17 2.88 7.76
CA SER A 284 -20.09 2.04 8.27
C SER A 284 -19.10 1.75 7.17
N LEU A 285 -17.81 1.88 7.50
CA LEU A 285 -16.71 1.53 6.62
C LEU A 285 -16.48 0.02 6.71
N ARG A 286 -16.37 -0.65 5.55
CA ARG A 286 -16.13 -2.09 5.43
C ARG A 286 -14.82 -2.32 4.68
N PRO A 287 -13.68 -2.33 5.41
CA PRO A 287 -12.38 -2.57 4.81
C PRO A 287 -12.34 -3.96 4.15
N PRO A 288 -11.61 -4.10 3.04
CA PRO A 288 -11.67 -5.30 2.21
C PRO A 288 -10.99 -6.48 2.90
N ALA A 289 -11.68 -7.62 2.90
CA ALA A 289 -11.18 -8.87 3.43
C ALA A 289 -10.37 -9.60 2.36
N MET A 290 -9.26 -10.19 2.78
CA MET A 290 -8.38 -10.95 1.92
C MET A 290 -8.86 -12.40 1.85
N GLU A 291 -9.14 -12.88 0.64
CA GLU A 291 -9.57 -14.24 0.38
C GLU A 291 -8.59 -14.88 -0.59
N LEU A 292 -7.72 -15.73 -0.04
CA LEU A 292 -6.74 -16.48 -0.80
C LEU A 292 -7.31 -17.84 -1.18
N SER A 293 -7.23 -18.20 -2.46
CA SER A 293 -7.46 -19.57 -2.91
C SER A 293 -6.51 -20.52 -2.18
N HIS A 294 -7.04 -21.61 -1.64
CA HIS A 294 -6.23 -22.67 -1.04
C HIS A 294 -5.37 -23.31 -2.13
N ALA A 295 -4.04 -23.21 -1.98
CA ALA A 295 -3.08 -23.99 -2.74
C ALA A 295 -2.94 -25.40 -2.15
#